data_AF-A0AA87WC33-F1
#
_entry.id   AF-A0AA87WC33-F1
#
_cell.length_a   1.000
_cell.length_b   1.000
_cell.length_c   1.000
_cell.angle_alpha   90.00
_cell.angle_beta   90.00
_cell.angle_gamma   90.00
#
_symmetry.space_group_name_H-M   'P 1'
#
loop_
_entity.id
_entity.type
_entity.pdbx_description
1 polymer ?
#
loop_
_entity_poly.entity_id
_entity_poly.type
_entity_poly.pdbx_seq_one_letter_code
_entity_poly.pdbx_strand_id
1 'polypeptide(L)' 'MAKVPPFHSIKPYSTNVYHDNDKCTEGNNIEWQYRLLAQPVGPVASHCIRLA' A
#
# COMPACT_ATOMS: atom_id res chain seq x y z
N MET A 1 7.93 -12.60 -5.57
CA MET A 1 6.78 -12.31 -4.68
C MET A 1 5.52 -12.43 -5.49
N ALA A 2 4.44 -12.96 -4.92
CA ALA A 2 3.13 -12.86 -5.55
C ALA A 2 2.74 -11.38 -5.51
N LYS A 3 2.57 -10.75 -6.67
CA LYS A 3 2.10 -9.37 -6.77
C LYS A 3 0.74 -9.29 -6.10
N VAL A 4 0.65 -8.64 -4.95
CA VAL A 4 -0.63 -8.49 -4.25
C VAL A 4 -1.44 -7.40 -4.95
N PRO A 5 -2.78 -7.49 -4.96
CA PRO A 5 -3.60 -6.42 -5.48
C PRO A 5 -3.25 -5.11 -4.78
N PRO A 6 -3.05 -4.00 -5.52
CA PRO A 6 -2.69 -2.73 -4.92
C PRO A 6 -3.74 -2.28 -3.89
N PHE A 7 -3.25 -1.75 -2.79
CA PHE A 7 -4.08 -1.23 -1.70
C PHE A 7 -3.44 0.03 -1.12
N HIS A 8 -4.24 0.90 -0.51
CA HIS A 8 -3.72 2.08 0.19
C HIS A 8 -4.43 2.27 1.52
N SER A 9 -3.87 3.17 2.33
CA SER A 9 -4.51 3.65 3.54
C SER A 9 -5.49 4.78 3.20
N ILE A 10 -6.71 4.71 3.75
CA ILE A 10 -7.71 5.79 3.70
C ILE A 10 -7.67 6.67 4.97
N LYS A 11 -6.65 6.53 5.83
CA LYS A 11 -6.52 7.42 6.99
C LYS A 11 -6.42 8.88 6.53
N PRO A 12 -7.12 9.81 7.20
CA PRO A 12 -7.12 11.23 6.83
C PRO A 12 -5.73 11.89 6.88
N TYR A 13 -4.75 11.26 7.56
CA TYR A 13 -3.37 11.72 7.67
C TYR A 13 -2.35 10.81 6.97
N SER A 14 -2.78 9.74 6.31
CA SER A 14 -1.83 8.93 5.54
C SER A 14 -1.57 9.55 4.19
N THR A 15 -0.33 9.46 3.73
CA THR A 15 0.03 9.75 2.35
C THR A 15 -0.76 8.80 1.44
N ASN A 16 -1.42 9.34 0.41
CA ASN A 16 -2.17 8.56 -0.58
C ASN A 16 -1.21 7.81 -1.52
N VAL A 17 -0.49 6.83 -0.97
CA VAL A 17 0.43 5.95 -1.69
C VAL A 17 -0.12 4.54 -1.74
N TYR A 18 0.21 3.81 -2.80
CA TYR A 18 -0.24 2.43 -2.98
C TYR A 18 0.83 1.43 -2.55
N HIS A 19 0.37 0.31 -2.04
CA HIS A 19 1.17 -0.85 -1.65
C HIS A 19 0.73 -2.04 -2.51
N ASP A 20 1.67 -2.64 -3.23
CA ASP A 20 1.45 -3.78 -4.13
C ASP A 20 2.40 -4.96 -3.82
N ASN A 21 3.07 -4.90 -2.66
CA ASN A 21 4.06 -5.88 -2.23
C ASN A 21 3.69 -6.41 -0.83
N ASP A 22 3.58 -7.74 -0.70
CA ASP A 22 3.25 -8.42 0.56
C ASP A 22 4.35 -8.25 1.64
N LYS A 23 5.56 -7.87 1.23
CA LYS A 23 6.68 -7.58 2.15
C LYS A 23 6.69 -6.13 2.63
N CYS A 24 5.83 -5.27 2.11
CA CYS A 24 5.82 -3.85 2.45
C CYS A 24 5.30 -3.65 3.87
N THR A 25 6.21 -3.42 4.82
CA THR A 25 5.85 -3.29 6.25
C THR A 25 4.95 -2.07 6.50
N GLU A 26 5.13 -1.01 5.72
CA GLU A 26 4.26 0.17 5.76
C GLU A 26 2.81 -0.17 5.41
N GLY A 27 2.60 -0.90 4.30
CA GLY A 27 1.28 -1.36 3.88
C GLY A 27 0.68 -2.39 4.86
N ASN A 28 1.50 -3.30 5.37
CA ASN A 28 1.06 -4.31 6.34
C ASN A 28 0.71 -3.72 7.71
N ASN A 29 1.17 -2.50 8.02
CA ASN A 29 0.84 -1.79 9.25
C ASN A 29 -0.47 -0.97 9.13
N ILE A 30 -1.11 -0.95 7.96
CA ILE A 30 -2.42 -0.32 7.78
C ILE A 30 -3.47 -1.20 8.46
N GLU A 31 -4.18 -0.63 9.43
CA GLU A 31 -5.30 -1.33 10.07
C GLU A 31 -6.37 -1.69 9.03
N TRP A 32 -6.98 -2.87 9.16
CA TRP A 32 -7.95 -3.39 8.21
C TRP A 32 -9.11 -2.43 7.89
N GLN A 33 -9.58 -1.68 8.89
CA GLN A 33 -10.63 -0.67 8.74
C GLN A 33 -10.23 0.51 7.83
N TYR A 34 -8.93 0.77 7.69
CA TYR A 34 -8.38 1.83 6.84
C TYR A 34 -7.71 1.30 5.58
N ARG A 35 -7.73 -0.01 5.35
CA ARG A 35 -7.12 -0.64 4.17
C ARG A 35 -8.15 -0.72 3.07
N LEU A 36 -7.92 0.02 1.99
CA LEU A 36 -8.79 -0.02 0.81
C LEU A 36 -8.04 -0.68 -0.36
N LEU A 37 -8.67 -1.69 -0.97
CA LEU A 37 -8.23 -2.21 -2.25
C LEU A 37 -8.52 -1.17 -3.32
N ALA A 38 -7.51 -0.78 -4.09
CA ALA A 38 -7.66 0.28 -5.07
C ALA A 38 -6.84 -0.03 -6.32
N GLN A 39 -7.31 0.49 -7.45
CA GLN A 39 -6.51 0.51 -8.66
C GLN A 39 -5.28 1.40 -8.42
N PRO A 40 -4.11 1.08 -8.99
CA PRO A 40 -2.88 1.84 -8.78
C PRO A 40 -2.96 3.17 -9.52
N VAL A 41 -3.68 4.15 -8.94
CA VAL A 41 -3.86 5.48 -9.52
C VAL A 41 -3.03 6.48 -8.72
N GLY A 42 -1.71 6.47 -8.93
CA GLY A 42 -0.79 7.37 -8.23
C GLY A 42 0.56 6.70 -7.88
N PRO A 43 1.39 7.36 -7.06
CA PRO A 43 2.70 6.84 -6.70
C PRO A 43 2.61 5.61 -5.80
N VAL A 44 3.44 4.61 -6.09
CA VAL A 44 3.67 3.47 -5.19
C VAL A 44 4.54 3.94 -4.02
N ALA A 45 4.26 3.45 -2.82
CA ALA A 45 5.05 3.75 -1.64
C ALA A 45 6.52 3.38 -1.90
N SER A 46 7.44 4.32 -1.65
CA SER A 46 8.88 4.13 -1.91
C SER A 46 9.44 2.90 -1.21
N HIS A 47 8.87 2.53 -0.06
CA HIS A 47 9.24 1.31 0.65
C HIS A 47 8.88 0.05 -0.15
N CYS A 48 7.70 0.00 -0.77
CA CYS A 48 7.31 -1.14 -1.58
C CYS A 48 8.15 -1.22 -2.87
N ILE A 49 8.52 -0.07 -3.47
CA ILE A 49 9.44 0.00 -4.63
C ILE A 49 10.81 -0.58 -4.28
N ARG A 50 11.37 -0.26 -3.10
CA ARG A 50 12.66 -0.78 -2.64
C ARG A 50 12.66 -2.29 -2.37
N LEU A 51 11.48 -2.88 -2.17
CA LEU A 51 11.30 -4.30 -1.84
C LEU A 51 10.86 -5.14 -3.06
N ALA A 52 10.67 -4.51 -4.22
CA ALA A 52 10.27 -5.14 -5.46
C ALA A 52 11.43 -5.87 -6.15
#